data_AF-A0A1F0PH56-F1
#
_entry.id   AF-A0A1F0PH56-F1
#
_cell.length_a   1.000
_cell.length_b   1.000
_cell.length_c   1.000
_cell.angle_alpha   90.00
_cell.angle_beta   90.00
_cell.angle_gamma   90.00
#
_symmetry.space_group_name_H-M   'P 1'
#
loop_
_entity.id
_entity.type
_entity.pdbx_description
1 polymer ?
#
loop_
_entity_poly.entity_id
_entity_poly.type
_entity_poly.pdbx_seq_one_letter_code
_entity_poly.pdbx_strand_id
1 'polypeptide(L)'
;MKHRIFLTICLALLSFVARAQQGLSVNALFTGKVVPREEMVEVRVKGRAITKYRLQFYHSVRFKANEQQRKSVDELVERDRKLAAGIEQTNRHGTETLIMSLPQQRGLNRYLCYLTQTKDRSTMVTVVYMEGNVASIAELRKLIN
;
A
#
# COMPACT_ATOMS: atom_id res chain seq x y z
N MET A 1 37.74 13.35 -15.10
CA MET A 1 36.59 14.06 -14.49
C MET A 1 35.23 13.74 -15.11
N LYS A 2 35.16 13.27 -16.37
CA LYS A 2 33.89 12.97 -17.07
C LYS A 2 33.15 11.71 -16.56
N HIS A 3 33.86 10.71 -16.04
CA HIS A 3 33.25 9.48 -15.48
C HIS A 3 32.62 9.66 -14.09
N ARG A 4 33.08 10.64 -13.31
CA ARG A 4 32.52 10.92 -11.97
C ARG A 4 31.12 11.53 -12.06
N ILE A 5 30.86 12.36 -13.06
CA ILE A 5 29.55 12.99 -13.29
C ILE A 5 28.52 11.94 -13.74
N PHE A 6 28.94 10.99 -14.58
CA PHE A 6 28.06 9.92 -15.07
C PHE A 6 27.59 8.98 -13.93
N LEU A 7 28.47 8.65 -12.99
CA LEU A 7 28.14 7.82 -11.84
C LEU A 7 27.12 8.49 -10.90
N THR A 8 27.25 9.81 -10.69
CA THR A 8 26.31 10.59 -9.85
C THR A 8 24.91 10.70 -10.48
N ILE A 9 24.83 10.79 -11.81
CA ILE A 9 23.55 10.85 -12.55
C ILE A 9 22.84 9.48 -12.51
N CYS A 10 23.57 8.37 -12.66
CA CYS A 10 22.99 7.03 -12.55
C CYS A 10 22.46 6.73 -11.13
N LEU A 11 23.15 7.21 -10.08
CA LEU A 11 22.70 7.01 -8.70
C LEU A 11 21.46 7.86 -8.34
N ALA A 12 21.32 9.04 -8.95
CA ALA A 12 20.13 9.89 -8.80
C ALA A 12 18.87 9.29 -9.47
N LEU A 13 19.03 8.55 -10.58
CA LEU A 13 17.92 7.93 -11.32
C LEU A 13 17.34 6.70 -10.60
N LEU A 14 18.15 5.96 -9.84
CA LEU A 14 17.68 4.83 -9.02
C LEU A 14 16.82 5.24 -7.82
N SER A 15 16.90 6.51 -7.39
CA SER A 15 16.10 7.05 -6.28
C SER A 15 14.65 7.38 -6.67
N PHE A 16 14.33 7.41 -7.97
CA PHE A 16 13.02 7.87 -8.45
C PHE A 16 11.93 6.78 -8.48
N VAL A 17 12.32 5.50 -8.42
CA VAL A 17 11.39 4.37 -8.64
C VAL A 17 10.56 4.00 -7.40
N ALA A 18 10.93 4.50 -6.21
CA ALA A 18 10.29 4.17 -4.93
C ALA A 18 9.32 5.24 -4.39
N ARG A 19 9.00 6.28 -5.16
CA ARG A 19 8.36 7.50 -4.63
C ARG A 19 6.83 7.48 -4.49
N ALA A 20 6.16 6.45 -5.01
CA ALA A 20 4.69 6.36 -4.97
C ALA A 20 4.16 6.34 -3.52
N GLN A 21 4.75 5.49 -2.67
CA GLN A 21 4.36 5.32 -1.26
C GLN A 21 5.17 6.20 -0.29
N GLN A 22 5.92 7.18 -0.81
CA GLN A 22 6.77 8.04 0.00
C GLN A 22 5.90 8.92 0.93
N GLY A 23 6.24 8.95 2.21
CA GLY A 23 5.49 9.68 3.24
C GLY A 23 4.45 8.86 4.01
N LEU A 24 4.26 7.58 3.66
CA LEU A 24 3.40 6.66 4.40
C LEU A 24 4.23 5.76 5.33
N SER A 25 3.76 5.62 6.56
CA SER A 25 4.32 4.73 7.57
C SER A 25 4.24 3.27 7.11
N VAL A 26 3.14 2.86 6.48
CA VAL A 26 2.97 1.48 5.99
C VAL A 26 4.00 1.08 4.93
N ASN A 27 4.74 2.02 4.33
CA ASN A 27 5.82 1.72 3.40
C ASN A 27 6.91 0.82 4.02
N ALA A 28 7.07 0.83 5.35
CA ALA A 28 7.95 -0.11 6.05
C ALA A 28 7.56 -1.58 5.79
N LEU A 29 6.27 -1.87 5.64
CA LEU A 29 5.78 -3.21 5.34
C LEU A 29 6.14 -3.62 3.90
N PHE A 30 5.84 -2.76 2.92
CA PHE A 30 6.15 -3.00 1.50
C PHE A 30 7.66 -3.08 1.17
N THR A 31 8.50 -2.64 2.10
CA THR A 31 9.96 -2.72 1.97
C THR A 31 10.56 -3.94 2.68
N GLY A 32 9.75 -4.76 3.35
CA GLY A 32 10.19 -5.95 4.06
C GLY A 32 10.72 -5.70 5.48
N LYS A 33 10.50 -4.51 6.05
CA LYS A 33 11.06 -4.13 7.36
C LYS A 33 10.28 -4.67 8.56
N VAL A 34 9.01 -5.04 8.35
CA VAL A 34 8.14 -5.57 9.42
C VAL A 34 7.99 -7.08 9.30
N VAL A 35 7.82 -7.56 8.07
CA VAL A 35 7.79 -8.98 7.72
C VAL A 35 8.75 -9.13 6.53
N PRO A 36 9.59 -10.17 6.48
CA PRO A 36 10.46 -10.42 5.33
C PRO A 36 9.65 -10.63 4.05
N ARG A 37 10.21 -10.26 2.88
CA ARG A 37 9.46 -10.34 1.60
C ARG A 37 9.15 -11.80 1.22
N GLU A 38 10.03 -12.72 1.59
CA GLU A 38 9.89 -14.16 1.41
C GLU A 38 8.70 -14.76 2.19
N GLU A 39 8.23 -14.07 3.24
CA GLU A 39 7.04 -14.44 4.00
C GLU A 39 5.75 -13.77 3.47
N MET A 40 5.86 -12.99 2.39
CA MET A 40 4.74 -12.27 1.78
C MET A 40 4.43 -12.75 0.36
N VAL A 41 3.14 -12.70 0.03
CA VAL A 41 2.69 -12.62 -1.35
C VAL A 41 2.60 -11.16 -1.73
N GLU A 42 3.58 -10.66 -2.48
CA GLU A 42 3.64 -9.28 -3.02
C GLU A 42 3.13 -9.25 -4.46
N VAL A 43 2.18 -8.38 -4.76
CA VAL A 43 1.70 -8.13 -6.13
C VAL A 43 1.88 -6.66 -6.45
N ARG A 44 2.58 -6.37 -7.55
CA ARG A 44 2.84 -5.01 -8.01
C ARG A 44 2.46 -4.87 -9.48
N VAL A 45 1.54 -3.95 -9.77
CA VAL A 45 1.01 -3.73 -11.12
C VAL A 45 1.11 -2.26 -11.49
N LYS A 46 1.60 -1.97 -12.70
CA LYS A 46 1.70 -0.64 -13.30
C LYS A 46 1.33 -0.69 -14.78
N GLY A 47 1.08 0.47 -15.36
CA GLY A 47 0.87 0.63 -16.80
C GLY A 47 -0.48 0.09 -17.28
N ARG A 48 -0.54 -0.28 -18.57
CA ARG A 48 -1.80 -0.58 -19.28
C ARG A 48 -2.71 -1.58 -18.58
N ALA A 49 -2.13 -2.56 -17.87
CA ALA A 49 -2.89 -3.61 -17.17
C ALA A 49 -3.84 -3.07 -16.09
N ILE A 50 -3.48 -1.95 -15.44
CA ILE A 50 -4.28 -1.37 -14.35
C ILE A 50 -5.01 -0.08 -14.77
N THR A 51 -4.65 0.53 -15.90
CA THR A 51 -5.28 1.77 -16.42
C THR A 51 -6.76 1.60 -16.75
N LYS A 52 -7.21 0.40 -17.15
CA LYS A 52 -8.64 0.10 -17.37
C LYS A 52 -9.50 0.33 -16.12
N TYR A 53 -8.88 0.32 -14.94
CA TYR A 53 -9.50 0.61 -13.66
C TYR A 53 -9.26 2.05 -13.18
N ARG A 54 -8.78 2.93 -14.07
CA ARG A 54 -8.33 4.31 -13.77
C ARG A 54 -7.24 4.41 -12.70
N LEU A 55 -6.57 3.30 -12.41
CA LEU A 55 -5.39 3.27 -11.55
C LEU A 55 -4.12 3.42 -12.39
N GLN A 56 -3.08 3.98 -11.79
CA GLN A 56 -1.74 4.05 -12.37
C GLN A 56 -0.77 3.10 -11.67
N PHE A 57 -1.05 2.80 -10.40
CA PHE A 57 -0.26 1.87 -9.62
C PHE A 57 -1.12 1.14 -8.59
N TYR A 58 -0.83 -0.15 -8.46
CA TYR A 58 -1.40 -1.06 -7.48
C TYR A 58 -0.26 -1.84 -6.84
N HIS A 59 -0.24 -1.90 -5.51
CA HIS A 59 0.77 -2.63 -4.76
C HIS A 59 0.12 -3.28 -3.54
N SER A 60 0.07 -4.60 -3.52
CA SER A 60 -0.45 -5.36 -2.38
C SER A 60 0.60 -6.28 -1.79
N VAL A 61 0.47 -6.50 -0.49
CA VAL A 61 1.18 -7.53 0.26
C VAL A 61 0.17 -8.31 1.10
N ARG A 62 0.30 -9.63 1.12
CA ARG A 62 -0.51 -10.52 1.92
C ARG A 62 0.35 -11.54 2.64
N PHE A 63 0.14 -11.72 3.93
CA PHE A 63 0.92 -12.65 4.76
C PHE A 63 0.14 -13.09 5.99
N LYS A 64 0.56 -14.20 6.59
CA LYS A 64 0.05 -14.68 7.86
C LYS A 64 0.88 -14.03 8.99
N ALA A 65 0.27 -13.10 9.70
CA ALA A 65 0.93 -12.36 10.78
C ALA A 65 0.88 -13.12 12.10
N ASN A 66 1.99 -13.13 12.83
CA ASN A 66 1.99 -13.35 14.27
C ASN A 66 1.52 -12.08 15.02
N GLU A 67 1.32 -12.18 16.34
CA GLU A 67 0.81 -11.08 17.16
C GLU A 67 1.70 -9.83 17.11
N GLN A 68 3.03 -10.00 17.17
CA GLN A 68 3.98 -8.90 17.12
C GLN A 68 3.96 -8.19 15.76
N GLN A 69 3.97 -8.96 14.67
CA GLN A 69 3.86 -8.43 13.31
C GLN A 69 2.53 -7.69 13.11
N ARG A 70 1.42 -8.27 13.58
CA ARG A 70 0.09 -7.66 13.56
C ARG A 70 0.10 -6.31 14.26
N LYS A 71 0.60 -6.26 15.50
CA LYS A 71 0.70 -5.02 16.28
C LYS A 71 1.56 -3.96 15.58
N SER A 72 2.71 -4.34 15.04
CA SER A 72 3.57 -3.41 14.29
C SER A 72 2.87 -2.85 13.04
N VAL A 73 2.08 -3.66 12.33
CA VAL A 73 1.32 -3.19 11.17
C VAL A 73 0.17 -2.28 11.60
N ASP A 74 -0.57 -2.64 12.66
CA ASP A 74 -1.65 -1.81 13.21
C ASP A 74 -1.13 -0.41 13.59
N GLU A 75 0.06 -0.31 14.21
CA GLU A 75 0.70 0.98 14.54
C GLU A 75 1.10 1.80 13.30
N LEU A 76 1.54 1.16 12.22
CA LEU A 76 1.84 1.85 10.96
C LEU A 76 0.57 2.36 10.29
N VAL A 77 -0.47 1.52 10.26
CA VAL A 77 -1.78 1.87 9.69
C VAL A 77 -2.42 3.01 10.48
N GLU A 78 -2.36 2.99 11.82
CA GLU A 78 -2.94 4.04 12.66
C GLU A 78 -2.21 5.38 12.50
N ARG A 79 -0.89 5.37 12.27
CA ARG A 79 -0.15 6.59 11.90
C ARG A 79 -0.66 7.19 10.59
N ASP A 80 -0.86 6.36 9.58
CA ASP A 80 -1.34 6.82 8.27
C ASP A 80 -2.83 7.20 8.31
N ARG A 81 -3.62 6.57 9.18
CA ARG A 81 -5.03 6.92 9.44
C ARG A 81 -5.21 8.35 9.92
N LYS A 82 -4.30 8.85 10.76
CA LYS A 82 -4.31 10.24 11.24
C LYS A 82 -4.13 11.27 10.11
N LEU A 83 -3.57 10.85 8.97
CA LEU A 83 -3.36 11.68 7.80
C LEU A 83 -4.44 11.47 6.74
N ALA A 84 -5.37 10.54 6.94
CA ALA A 84 -6.40 10.20 5.97
C ALA A 84 -7.46 11.31 5.86
N ALA A 85 -7.83 11.66 4.63
CA ALA A 85 -8.90 12.60 4.33
C ALA A 85 -10.30 11.96 4.35
N GLY A 86 -10.36 10.64 4.29
CA GLY A 86 -11.62 9.88 4.36
C GLY A 86 -11.36 8.45 4.81
N ILE A 87 -12.28 7.89 5.59
CA ILE A 87 -12.16 6.56 6.19
C ILE A 87 -13.47 5.82 6.02
N GLU A 88 -13.40 4.59 5.52
CA GLU A 88 -14.47 3.62 5.59
C GLU A 88 -13.99 2.38 6.33
N GLN A 89 -14.75 1.94 7.33
CA GLN A 89 -14.44 0.73 8.08
C GLN A 89 -15.65 -0.19 8.07
N THR A 90 -15.42 -1.47 7.80
CA THR A 90 -16.47 -2.50 7.80
C THR A 90 -15.95 -3.78 8.42
N ASN A 91 -16.86 -4.57 8.99
CA ASN A 91 -16.61 -5.95 9.37
C ASN A 91 -17.64 -6.82 8.64
N ARG A 92 -17.18 -7.71 7.77
CA ARG A 92 -18.04 -8.62 7.00
C ARG A 92 -17.44 -10.02 7.02
N HIS A 93 -18.24 -11.00 7.42
CA HIS A 93 -17.85 -12.42 7.45
C HIS A 93 -16.51 -12.67 8.17
N GLY A 94 -16.27 -11.98 9.30
CA GLY A 94 -15.04 -12.10 10.07
C GLY A 94 -13.80 -11.45 9.43
N THR A 95 -13.99 -10.65 8.38
CA THR A 95 -12.94 -9.81 7.79
C THR A 95 -13.18 -8.36 8.16
N GLU A 96 -12.24 -7.77 8.89
CA GLU A 96 -12.18 -6.34 9.14
C GLU A 96 -11.50 -5.66 7.96
N THR A 97 -12.16 -4.65 7.39
CA THR A 97 -11.64 -3.87 6.26
C THR A 97 -11.66 -2.40 6.64
N LEU A 98 -10.51 -1.76 6.57
CA LEU A 98 -10.31 -0.33 6.70
C LEU A 98 -9.81 0.21 5.35
N ILE A 99 -10.54 1.15 4.75
CA ILE A 99 -10.14 1.85 3.53
C ILE A 99 -9.94 3.31 3.87
N MET A 100 -8.78 3.84 3.47
CA MET A 100 -8.41 5.24 3.69
C MET A 100 -8.19 5.93 2.35
N SER A 101 -8.81 7.09 2.19
CA SER A 101 -8.44 8.08 1.18
C SER A 101 -7.32 8.92 1.75
N LEU A 102 -6.15 8.86 1.12
CA LEU A 102 -4.97 9.62 1.54
C LEU A 102 -4.89 10.95 0.77
N PRO A 103 -4.19 11.98 1.28
CA PRO A 103 -4.00 13.24 0.58
C PRO A 103 -3.45 12.99 -0.82
N GLN A 104 -3.88 13.75 -1.83
CA GLN A 104 -3.39 13.55 -3.19
C GLN A 104 -1.87 13.76 -3.27
N GLN A 105 -1.23 13.05 -4.21
CA GLN A 105 0.17 13.26 -4.54
C GLN A 105 0.33 13.32 -6.04
N ARG A 106 0.93 14.41 -6.54
CA ARG A 106 1.10 14.67 -7.99
C ARG A 106 -0.23 14.63 -8.77
N GLY A 107 -1.30 15.14 -8.14
CA GLY A 107 -2.65 15.15 -8.72
C GLY A 107 -3.36 13.79 -8.75
N LEU A 108 -2.76 12.72 -8.21
CA LEU A 108 -3.38 11.41 -8.14
C LEU A 108 -4.06 11.20 -6.79
N ASN A 109 -5.24 10.60 -6.83
CA ASN A 109 -5.90 10.08 -5.64
C ASN A 109 -5.13 8.86 -5.14
N ARG A 110 -4.97 8.76 -3.82
CA ARG A 110 -4.23 7.70 -3.15
C ARG A 110 -5.14 6.99 -2.16
N TYR A 111 -5.03 5.68 -2.12
CA TYR A 111 -5.84 4.85 -1.24
C TYR A 111 -5.00 3.77 -0.58
N LEU A 112 -5.36 3.47 0.66
CA LEU A 112 -4.78 2.40 1.44
C LEU A 112 -5.89 1.53 1.99
N CYS A 113 -5.90 0.26 1.61
CA CYS A 113 -6.81 -0.74 2.17
C CYS A 113 -6.03 -1.64 3.11
N TYR A 114 -6.53 -1.79 4.32
CA TYR A 114 -6.04 -2.70 5.34
C TYR A 114 -7.12 -3.72 5.67
N LEU A 115 -6.85 -4.99 5.36
CA LEU A 115 -7.76 -6.09 5.60
C LEU A 115 -7.13 -7.06 6.58
N THR A 116 -7.90 -7.46 7.58
CA THR A 116 -7.49 -8.49 8.53
C THR A 116 -8.57 -9.52 8.70
N GLN A 117 -8.16 -10.79 8.68
CA GLN A 117 -9.03 -11.92 8.92
C GLN A 117 -8.36 -12.82 9.93
N THR A 118 -8.92 -12.85 11.14
CA THR A 118 -8.41 -13.69 12.23
C THR A 118 -9.06 -15.07 12.15
N LYS A 119 -8.23 -16.10 12.08
CA LYS A 119 -8.65 -17.49 12.21
C LYS A 119 -7.70 -18.21 13.16
N ASP A 120 -8.28 -18.78 14.21
CA ASP A 120 -7.56 -19.42 15.32
C ASP A 120 -6.52 -18.44 15.93
N ARG A 121 -5.26 -18.85 16.05
CA ARG A 121 -4.16 -18.03 16.59
C ARG A 121 -3.43 -17.19 15.54
N SER A 122 -3.97 -17.07 14.33
CA SER A 122 -3.29 -16.38 13.24
C SER A 122 -4.17 -15.36 12.55
N THR A 123 -3.57 -14.23 12.19
CA THR A 123 -4.25 -13.23 11.36
C THR A 123 -3.70 -13.32 9.95
N MET A 124 -4.58 -13.49 8.97
CA MET A 124 -4.24 -13.15 7.59
C MET A 124 -4.35 -11.64 7.40
N VAL A 125 -3.24 -10.98 7.10
CA VAL A 125 -3.17 -9.54 6.85
C VAL A 125 -3.00 -9.31 5.36
N THR A 126 -3.79 -8.39 4.80
CA THR A 126 -3.60 -7.87 3.44
C THR A 126 -3.54 -6.34 3.49
N VAL A 127 -2.49 -5.76 2.92
CA VAL A 127 -2.33 -4.31 2.78
C VAL A 127 -2.23 -3.98 1.32
N VAL A 128 -3.06 -3.05 0.84
CA VAL A 128 -3.11 -2.64 -0.57
C VAL A 128 -2.96 -1.14 -0.65
N TYR A 129 -1.96 -0.69 -1.39
CA TYR A 129 -1.80 0.70 -1.79
C TYR A 129 -2.19 0.87 -3.26
N MET A 130 -2.96 1.92 -3.55
CA MET A 130 -3.40 2.26 -4.90
C MET A 130 -3.26 3.75 -5.15
N GLU A 131 -2.89 4.13 -6.36
CA GLU A 131 -2.95 5.53 -6.81
C GLU A 131 -3.42 5.63 -8.26
N GLY A 132 -4.17 6.69 -8.56
CA GLY A 132 -4.70 6.95 -9.90
C GLY A 132 -5.76 8.04 -9.95
N ASN A 133 -6.58 7.98 -11.00
CA ASN A 133 -7.68 8.91 -11.29
C ASN A 133 -9.06 8.34 -10.86
N VAL A 134 -9.08 7.24 -10.11
CA VAL A 134 -10.28 6.80 -9.38
C VAL A 134 -10.69 7.91 -8.42
N ALA A 135 -11.96 8.30 -8.42
CA ALA A 135 -12.41 9.50 -7.74
C ALA A 135 -12.81 9.26 -6.27
N SER A 136 -13.17 8.02 -5.89
CA SER A 136 -13.66 7.73 -4.54
C SER A 136 -13.48 6.27 -4.13
N ILE A 137 -13.64 6.00 -2.83
CA ILE A 137 -13.72 4.64 -2.27
C ILE A 137 -14.90 3.87 -2.89
N ALA A 138 -16.03 4.53 -3.15
CA ALA A 138 -17.17 3.91 -3.81
C ALA A 138 -16.84 3.42 -5.22
N GLU A 139 -16.01 4.16 -5.98
CA GLU A 139 -15.51 3.69 -7.28
C GLU A 139 -14.54 2.52 -7.14
N LEU A 140 -13.64 2.53 -6.15
CA LEU A 140 -12.73 1.39 -5.90
C LEU A 140 -13.47 0.08 -5.67
N ARG A 141 -14.56 0.12 -4.90
CA ARG A 141 -15.35 -1.08 -4.59
C ARG A 141 -15.95 -1.75 -5.82
N LYS A 142 -16.26 -0.98 -6.87
CA LYS A 142 -16.75 -1.51 -8.15
C LYS A 142 -15.68 -2.28 -8.93
N LEU A 143 -14.41 -2.17 -8.54
CA LEU A 143 -13.29 -2.87 -9.19
C LEU A 143 -12.94 -4.19 -8.49
N ILE A 144 -13.44 -4.39 -7.27
CA ILE A 144 -13.09 -5.51 -6.38
C ILE A 144 -14.24 -6.52 -6.27
N ASN A 145 -15.49 -6.10 -6.55
CA ASN A 145 -16.66 -6.97 -6.71
C ASN A 145 -16.91 -7.29 -8.19
#